data_AF-A0ABD4A089-F1
#
_entry.id   AF-A0ABD4A089-F1
#
_cell.length_a   1.000
_cell.length_b   1.000
_cell.length_c   1.000
_cell.angle_alpha   90.00
_cell.angle_beta   90.00
_cell.angle_gamma   90.00
#
_symmetry.space_group_name_H-M   'P 1'
#
loop_
_entity.id
_entity.type
_entity.pdbx_description
1 polymer ?
#
loop_
_entity_poly.entity_id
_entity_poly.type
_entity_poly.pdbx_seq_one_letter_code
_entity_poly.pdbx_strand_id
1 'polypeptide(L)'
;MIHGDLHPPHILIDQNERVTGLLDWTEAKVADPAKDFVLYQTIFGEKETARLLEYYDQAGGRIWAKMQEHISEMQAAYPLEIAKFALQTQQEEHVNMALEALGVTSD
;
A
#
# COMPACT_ATOMS: atom_id res chain seq x y z
N MET A 1 0.21 11.71 -9.15
CA MET A 1 0.66 10.43 -9.76
C MET A 1 1.10 9.55 -8.62
N ILE A 2 0.74 8.27 -8.65
CA ILE A 2 1.13 7.27 -7.65
C ILE A 2 1.94 6.16 -8.32
N HIS A 3 2.73 5.43 -7.53
CA HIS A 3 3.35 4.18 -7.93
C HIS A 3 2.31 3.07 -8.09
N GLY A 4 1.35 2.99 -7.16
CA GLY A 4 0.22 2.07 -7.22
C GLY A 4 0.47 0.71 -6.56
N ASP A 5 1.73 0.27 -6.52
CA ASP A 5 2.17 -0.95 -5.83
C ASP A 5 3.47 -0.74 -5.02
N LEU A 6 3.49 0.30 -4.18
CA LEU A 6 4.70 0.69 -3.44
C LEU A 6 4.88 -0.14 -2.16
N HIS A 7 5.89 -1.01 -2.14
CA HIS A 7 6.25 -1.84 -0.98
C HIS A 7 7.74 -2.28 -1.02
N PRO A 8 8.32 -2.86 0.05
CA PRO A 8 9.78 -3.03 0.15
C PRO A 8 10.48 -3.76 -1.00
N PRO A 9 9.94 -4.86 -1.57
CA PRO A 9 10.46 -5.47 -2.81
C PRO A 9 10.65 -4.49 -3.99
N HIS A 10 9.90 -3.39 -4.04
CA HIS A 10 9.93 -2.39 -5.10
C HIS A 10 10.75 -1.14 -4.75
N ILE A 11 11.41 -1.10 -3.58
CA ILE A 11 12.20 0.04 -3.11
C ILE A 11 13.68 -0.34 -3.07
N LEU A 12 14.49 0.34 -3.87
CA LEU A 12 15.94 0.17 -3.87
C LEU A 12 16.57 1.06 -2.80
N ILE A 13 17.46 0.50 -1.99
CA ILE A 13 18.24 1.22 -1.00
C ILE A 13 19.74 1.12 -1.26
N ASP A 14 20.48 2.16 -0.91
CA ASP A 14 21.95 2.12 -0.89
C ASP A 14 22.48 1.45 0.39
N GLN A 15 23.80 1.35 0.50
CA GLN A 15 24.52 0.82 1.68
C GLN A 15 24.29 1.63 2.98
N ASN A 16 23.68 2.81 2.91
CA ASN A 16 23.33 3.66 4.04
C ASN A 16 21.81 3.69 4.29
N GLU A 17 21.07 2.73 3.73
CA GLU A 17 19.62 2.59 3.87
C GLU A 17 18.83 3.78 3.27
N ARG A 18 19.42 4.53 2.33
CA ARG A 18 18.71 5.61 1.62
C ARG A 18 17.98 5.05 0.41
N VAL A 19 16.71 5.44 0.24
CA VAL A 19 15.96 5.15 -0.98
C VAL A 19 16.67 5.80 -2.18
N THR A 20 17.00 4.99 -3.19
CA THR A 20 17.72 5.41 -4.40
C THR A 20 16.96 5.13 -5.69
N GLY A 21 15.90 4.33 -5.64
CA GLY A 21 15.08 4.04 -6.81
C GLY A 21 13.83 3.24 -6.46
N LEU A 22 12.90 3.21 -7.41
CA LEU A 22 11.66 2.43 -7.35
C LEU A 22 11.54 1.55 -8.60
N LEU A 23 11.11 0.31 -8.42
CA LEU A 23 10.90 -0.69 -9.48
C LEU A 23 9.41 -0.98 -9.67
N ASP A 24 9.07 -1.62 -10.80
CA ASP A 24 7.72 -2.13 -11.11
C ASP A 24 6.58 -1.08 -11.13
N TRP A 25 6.64 -0.22 -12.15
CA TRP A 25 5.67 0.86 -12.38
C TRP A 25 4.40 0.42 -13.13
N THR A 26 4.09 -0.87 -13.19
CA THR A 26 2.94 -1.39 -13.98
C THR A 26 1.59 -0.86 -13.48
N GLU A 27 1.48 -0.54 -12.19
CA GLU A 27 0.30 0.05 -11.55
C GLU A 27 0.32 1.58 -11.46
N ALA A 28 1.28 2.24 -12.10
CA ALA A 28 1.41 3.69 -12.03
C ALA A 28 0.22 4.41 -12.68
N LYS A 29 -0.40 5.34 -11.95
CA LYS A 29 -1.56 6.10 -12.44
C LYS A 29 -1.74 7.46 -11.75
N VAL A 30 -2.62 8.30 -12.28
CA VAL A 30 -3.09 9.50 -11.57
C VAL A 30 -4.32 9.11 -10.75
N ALA A 31 -4.14 9.00 -9.44
CA ALA A 31 -5.18 8.61 -8.49
C ALA A 31 -4.90 9.19 -7.09
N ASP A 32 -5.63 8.71 -6.10
CA ASP A 32 -5.49 9.09 -4.70
C ASP A 32 -4.08 8.76 -4.15
N PRO A 33 -3.31 9.76 -3.65
CA PRO A 33 -1.96 9.55 -3.13
C PRO A 33 -1.90 8.65 -1.90
N ALA A 34 -2.98 8.51 -1.12
CA ALA A 34 -2.97 7.65 0.07
C ALA A 34 -2.66 6.18 -0.24
N LYS A 35 -2.92 5.71 -1.47
CA LYS A 35 -2.65 4.33 -1.90
C LYS A 35 -1.19 3.92 -1.65
N ASP A 36 -0.23 4.79 -1.92
CA ASP A 36 1.21 4.49 -1.77
C ASP A 36 1.67 4.41 -0.30
N PHE A 37 0.80 4.76 0.66
CA PHE A 37 1.07 4.66 2.11
C PHE A 37 0.45 3.41 2.75
N VAL A 38 -0.48 2.72 2.07
CA VAL A 38 -1.25 1.61 2.66
C VAL A 38 -0.35 0.45 3.07
N LEU A 39 0.56 -0.01 2.20
CA LEU A 39 1.46 -1.11 2.52
C LEU A 39 2.53 -0.69 3.54
N TYR A 40 2.96 0.57 3.53
CA TYR A 40 3.82 1.11 4.58
C TYR A 40 3.14 1.01 5.95
N GLN A 41 1.86 1.40 6.04
CA GLN A 41 1.09 1.30 7.28
C GLN A 41 0.87 -0.14 7.72
N THR A 42 0.59 -1.05 6.79
CA THR A 42 0.47 -2.49 7.10
C THR A 42 1.74 -3.06 7.73
N ILE A 43 2.91 -2.58 7.30
CA ILE A 43 4.21 -3.12 7.75
C ILE A 43 4.69 -2.43 9.03
N PHE A 44 4.58 -1.10 9.11
CA PHE A 44 5.19 -0.29 10.18
C PHE A 44 4.19 0.31 11.19
N GLY A 45 2.90 0.23 10.90
CA GLY A 45 1.82 0.74 11.75
C GLY A 45 1.54 2.23 11.61
N GLU A 46 0.45 2.67 12.23
CA GLU A 46 -0.06 4.05 12.13
C GLU A 46 0.92 5.10 12.65
N LYS A 47 1.66 4.78 13.72
CA LYS A 47 2.63 5.71 14.32
C LYS A 47 3.74 6.10 13.34
N GLU A 48 4.35 5.12 12.68
CA GLU A 48 5.41 5.41 11.70
C GLU A 48 4.83 5.99 10.41
N THR A 49 3.59 5.65 10.06
CA THR A 49 2.89 6.26 8.92
C THR A 49 2.64 7.75 9.17
N ALA A 50 2.18 8.13 10.36
CA ALA A 50 2.01 9.53 10.74
C ALA A 50 3.35 10.30 10.66
N ARG A 51 4.45 9.70 11.13
CA ARG A 51 5.79 10.27 11.00
C ARG A 51 6.23 10.42 9.53
N LEU A 52 5.93 9.45 8.67
CA LEU A 52 6.20 9.54 7.23
C LEU A 52 5.38 10.67 6.59
N LEU A 53 4.11 10.83 6.97
CA LEU A 53 3.25 11.92 6.49
C LEU A 53 3.78 13.31 6.89
N GLU A 54 4.33 13.46 8.09
CA GLU A 54 4.99 14.70 8.52
C GLU A 54 6.19 15.04 7.61
N TYR A 55 7.06 14.08 7.31
CA TYR A 55 8.17 14.31 6.38
C TYR A 55 7.71 14.55 4.95
N TYR A 56 6.64 13.89 4.53
CA TYR A 56 6.04 14.08 3.22
C TYR A 56 5.50 15.52 3.08
N ASP A 57 4.80 16.04 4.09
CA ASP A 57 4.33 17.44 4.13
C ASP A 57 5.48 18.45 4.15
N GLN A 58 6.51 18.21 4.97
CA GLN A 58 7.71 19.04 5.01
C GLN A 58 8.46 19.08 3.67
N ALA A 59 8.40 17.99 2.90
CA ALA A 59 8.96 17.91 1.55
C ALA A 59 8.07 18.54 0.47
N GLY A 60 6.91 19.11 0.84
CA GLY A 60 5.95 19.77 -0.06
C GLY A 60 4.85 18.85 -0.58
N GLY A 61 4.76 17.61 -0.08
CA GLY A 61 3.67 16.70 -0.36
C GLY A 61 2.36 17.19 0.24
N ARG A 62 1.25 17.07 -0.50
CA ARG A 62 -0.05 17.51 0.01
C ARG A 62 -0.63 16.47 0.97
N ILE A 63 -0.90 16.88 2.20
CA ILE A 63 -1.70 16.13 3.17
C ILE A 63 -3.07 16.77 3.39
N TRP A 64 -3.97 16.07 4.07
CA TRP A 64 -5.26 16.61 4.54
C TRP A 64 -5.55 16.12 5.96
N ALA A 65 -6.49 16.79 6.63
CA ALA A 65 -6.77 16.61 8.06
C ALA A 65 -7.14 15.18 8.49
N LYS A 66 -7.60 14.33 7.56
CA LYS A 66 -7.99 12.93 7.82
C LYS A 66 -7.21 11.93 6.97
N MET A 67 -5.99 12.28 6.55
CA MET A 67 -5.22 11.43 5.64
C MET A 67 -4.84 10.11 6.30
N GLN A 68 -4.46 10.14 7.58
CA GLN A 68 -4.09 8.96 8.34
C GLN A 68 -5.28 8.00 8.48
N GLU A 69 -6.45 8.50 8.88
CA GLU A 69 -7.67 7.71 9.00
C GLU A 69 -8.10 7.16 7.64
N HIS A 70 -7.98 7.97 6.58
CA HIS A 70 -8.27 7.50 5.22
C HIS A 70 -7.34 6.35 4.78
N ILE A 71 -6.05 6.41 5.12
CA ILE A 71 -5.12 5.29 4.88
C ILE A 71 -5.55 4.05 5.68
N SER A 72 -5.97 4.20 6.94
CA SER A 72 -6.49 3.08 7.75
C SER A 72 -7.74 2.44 7.15
N GLU A 73 -8.68 3.23 6.62
CA GLU A 73 -9.85 2.70 5.91
C GLU A 73 -9.45 2.02 4.59
N MET A 74 -8.49 2.57 3.84
CA MET A 74 -7.96 1.92 2.63
C MET A 74 -7.23 0.60 2.95
N GLN A 75 -6.52 0.55 4.08
CA GLN A 75 -5.89 -0.68 4.58
C GLN A 75 -6.95 -1.74 4.94
N ALA A 76 -8.01 -1.34 5.64
CA ALA A 76 -9.12 -2.24 5.97
C ALA A 76 -9.81 -2.79 4.72
N ALA A 77 -9.87 -2.00 3.63
CA ALA A 77 -10.42 -2.41 2.34
C ALA A 77 -9.43 -3.17 1.44
N TYR A 78 -8.17 -3.35 1.84
CA TYR A 78 -7.13 -4.02 1.03
C TYR A 78 -7.49 -5.45 0.56
N PRO A 79 -8.26 -6.27 1.30
CA PRO A 79 -8.73 -7.57 0.80
C PRO A 79 -9.42 -7.52 -0.57
N LEU A 80 -10.03 -6.39 -0.94
CA LEU A 80 -10.63 -6.19 -2.27
C LEU A 80 -9.60 -6.22 -3.40
N GLU A 81 -8.38 -5.73 -3.16
CA GLU A 81 -7.30 -5.76 -4.15
C GLU A 81 -6.80 -7.20 -4.37
N ILE A 82 -6.67 -7.96 -3.28
CA ILE A 82 -6.30 -9.38 -3.32
C ILE A 82 -7.36 -10.17 -4.09
N ALA A 83 -8.64 -9.94 -3.79
CA ALA A 83 -9.76 -10.59 -4.47
C ALA A 83 -9.79 -10.24 -5.97
N LYS A 84 -9.56 -8.98 -6.34
CA LYS A 84 -9.48 -8.56 -7.74
C LYS A 84 -8.33 -9.26 -8.47
N PHE A 85 -7.16 -9.36 -7.86
CA PHE A 85 -6.02 -10.09 -8.42
C PHE A 85 -6.31 -11.59 -8.55
N ALA A 86 -6.94 -12.21 -7.56
CA ALA A 86 -7.38 -13.60 -7.60
C ALA A 86 -8.35 -13.87 -8.77
N LEU A 87 -9.32 -12.97 -9.01
CA LEU A 87 -10.25 -13.08 -10.14
C LEU A 87 -9.55 -12.97 -11.50
N GLN A 88 -8.49 -12.15 -11.59
CA GLN A 88 -7.72 -11.99 -12.82
C GLN A 88 -6.84 -13.22 -13.11
N THR A 89 -6.20 -13.77 -12.09
CA THR A 89 -5.25 -14.88 -12.24
C THR A 89 -5.93 -16.25 -12.26
N GLN A 90 -7.06 -16.40 -11.58
CA GLN A 90 -7.79 -17.66 -11.36
C GLN A 90 -6.93 -18.78 -10.74
N GLN A 91 -5.82 -18.42 -10.10
CA GLN A 91 -4.94 -19.37 -9.44
C GLN A 91 -5.49 -19.68 -8.04
N GLU A 92 -5.55 -20.97 -7.71
CA GLU A 92 -6.12 -21.46 -6.45
C GLU A 92 -5.47 -20.81 -5.21
N GLU A 93 -4.15 -20.62 -5.24
CA GLU A 93 -3.41 -19.94 -4.17
C GLU A 93 -3.91 -18.50 -3.94
N HIS A 94 -4.07 -17.71 -5.00
CA HIS A 94 -4.56 -16.33 -4.89
C HIS A 94 -6.02 -16.28 -4.44
N VAL A 95 -6.86 -17.23 -4.89
CA VAL A 95 -8.26 -17.34 -4.45
C VAL A 95 -8.32 -17.64 -2.95
N ASN A 96 -7.51 -18.58 -2.46
CA ASN A 96 -7.46 -18.92 -1.04
C ASN A 96 -6.98 -17.72 -0.20
N MET A 97 -5.92 -17.02 -0.64
CA MET A 97 -5.45 -15.79 0.00
C MET A 97 -6.56 -14.72 0.06
N ALA A 98 -7.32 -14.55 -1.02
CA ALA A 98 -8.41 -13.58 -1.06
C ALA A 98 -9.55 -13.95 -0.08
N LEU A 99 -9.95 -15.22 -0.03
CA LEU A 99 -10.99 -15.69 0.87
C LEU A 99 -10.60 -15.51 2.34
N GLU A 100 -9.36 -15.85 2.70
CA GLU A 100 -8.82 -15.63 4.03
C GLU A 100 -8.82 -14.12 4.39
N ALA A 101 -8.30 -13.28 3.50
CA ALA A 101 -8.26 -11.84 3.72
C ALA A 101 -9.66 -11.20 3.83
N LEU A 102 -10.66 -11.75 3.13
CA LEU A 102 -12.06 -11.32 3.22
C LEU A 102 -12.78 -11.83 4.46
N GLY A 103 -12.14 -12.67 5.28
CA GLY A 103 -12.74 -13.26 6.47
C GLY A 103 -13.77 -14.35 6.16
N VAL A 104 -13.69 -14.99 4.99
CA VAL A 104 -14.53 -16.14 4.65
C VAL A 104 -13.95 -17.37 5.33
N THR A 105 -14.52 -17.77 6.46
CA THR A 105 -14.16 -19.00 7.14
C THR A 105 -14.67 -20.19 6.34
N SER A 106 -13.79 -21.17 6.09
CA SER A 106 -14.23 -22.51 5.69
C SER A 106 -14.80 -23.21 6.93
N ASP A 107 -16.07 -23.59 6.90
CA ASP A 107 -16.67 -24.50 7.88
C ASP A 107 -16.01 -25.90 7.82
#